data_AF-A0A973G4G7-F1
#
_entry.id   AF-A0A973G4G7-F1
#
_cell.length_a   1.000
_cell.length_b   1.000
_cell.length_c   1.000
_cell.angle_alpha   90.00
_cell.angle_beta   90.00
_cell.angle_gamma   90.00
#
_symmetry.space_group_name_H-M   'P 1'
#
loop_
_entity.id
_entity.type
_entity.pdbx_description
1 polymer ?
#
loop_
_entity_poly.entity_id
_entity_poly.type
_entity_poly.pdbx_seq_one_letter_code
_entity_poly.pdbx_strand_id
1 'polypeptide(L)'
;MADYVDTLKAARQSIDAVFISHMHEDHVNGLSLLLAEVAVERIYLPLLDPIGRLMTLQPEPPSAAVRAYVIDGARGLERALGAEEGTVVEVSRGETSAPDVGDFGEVWDRFSNEGGIGIATIGEGAYRPQQPKGPILDSNAVVLGTSAPRWEFCFYIEDRALARKGAFLRALSCSPGMPREARGELLEDWLDANRAALVTSKAHRTAVRDAMKAAKIEINTASCLVYSGPVSDPCLPDPWCVRGGDAETSHGRAAGPVFLELPFGVAWLGTGDAHLVSATVKRVVSHFGESRIRSVCTFTVPHHGSSRDFSTHAASALRGANAVLSYGEPNTYGHPAPETLDCIRDAQMLERHVTQGDDRRFVERYSWSW
;
A
#
# COMPACT_ATOMS: atom_id res chain seq x y z
N MET A 1 -3.37 3.13 -18.27
CA MET A 1 -1.94 2.85 -17.98
C MET A 1 -1.03 3.26 -19.14
N ALA A 2 -1.22 2.75 -20.37
CA ALA A 2 -0.36 3.06 -21.52
C ALA A 2 -0.13 4.57 -21.75
N ASP A 3 -1.19 5.38 -21.81
CA ASP A 3 -1.08 6.85 -21.98
C ASP A 3 -0.28 7.54 -20.86
N TYR A 4 -0.38 7.02 -19.62
CA TYR A 4 0.35 7.55 -18.48
C TYR A 4 1.83 7.19 -18.57
N VAL A 5 2.12 5.94 -18.92
CA VAL A 5 3.48 5.46 -19.22
C VAL A 5 4.10 6.29 -20.34
N ASP A 6 3.36 6.59 -21.41
CA ASP A 6 3.84 7.44 -22.51
C ASP A 6 4.11 8.89 -22.06
N THR A 7 3.31 9.41 -21.12
CA THR A 7 3.56 10.72 -20.50
C THR A 7 4.87 10.73 -19.71
N LEU A 8 5.11 9.70 -18.88
CA LEU A 8 6.34 9.58 -18.09
C LEU A 8 7.57 9.40 -18.99
N LYS A 9 7.48 8.56 -20.02
CA LYS A 9 8.50 8.40 -21.05
C LYS A 9 8.83 9.71 -21.74
N ALA A 10 7.82 10.44 -22.19
CA ALA A 10 8.00 11.73 -22.86
C ALA A 10 8.70 12.74 -21.95
N ALA A 11 8.41 12.70 -20.65
CA ALA A 11 9.06 13.53 -19.64
C ALA A 11 10.45 13.02 -19.22
N ARG A 12 10.88 11.83 -19.69
CA ARG A 12 12.11 11.13 -19.25
C ARG A 12 12.20 10.99 -17.73
N GLN A 13 11.06 10.80 -17.07
CA GLN A 13 11.00 10.66 -15.62
C GLN A 13 11.18 9.20 -15.22
N SER A 14 12.06 8.96 -14.24
CA SER A 14 12.07 7.72 -13.46
C SER A 14 11.00 7.77 -12.38
N ILE A 15 10.64 6.61 -11.84
CA ILE A 15 9.79 6.48 -10.66
C ILE A 15 10.64 5.94 -9.51
N ASP A 16 10.73 6.69 -8.41
CA ASP A 16 11.52 6.27 -7.25
C ASP A 16 10.81 5.17 -6.45
N ALA A 17 9.48 5.20 -6.39
CA ALA A 17 8.68 4.22 -5.67
C ALA A 17 7.32 3.94 -6.32
N VAL A 18 6.95 2.66 -6.39
CA VAL A 18 5.61 2.19 -6.70
C VAL A 18 5.05 1.50 -5.45
N PHE A 19 3.82 1.82 -5.06
CA PHE A 19 3.14 1.19 -3.94
C PHE A 19 1.98 0.34 -4.45
N ILE A 20 2.04 -0.96 -4.20
CA ILE A 20 1.01 -1.92 -4.55
C ILE A 20 0.20 -2.19 -3.28
N SER A 21 -1.08 -1.80 -3.29
CA SER A 21 -1.93 -1.99 -2.12
C SER A 21 -2.14 -3.48 -1.82
N HIS A 22 -2.33 -4.31 -2.84
CA HIS A 22 -2.49 -5.75 -2.73
C HIS A 22 -2.31 -6.47 -4.07
N MET A 23 -2.16 -7.81 -4.01
CA MET A 23 -1.86 -8.64 -5.18
C MET A 23 -3.12 -9.17 -5.87
N HIS A 24 -3.88 -8.25 -6.47
CA HIS A 24 -5.02 -8.56 -7.33
C HIS A 24 -4.74 -8.07 -8.75
N GLU A 25 -5.29 -8.77 -9.75
CA GLU A 25 -4.96 -8.60 -11.17
C GLU A 25 -5.15 -7.17 -11.69
N ASP A 26 -6.23 -6.48 -11.32
CA ASP A 26 -6.49 -5.08 -11.68
C ASP A 26 -5.58 -4.06 -10.97
N HIS A 27 -4.86 -4.44 -9.91
CA HIS A 27 -3.85 -3.62 -9.25
C HIS A 27 -2.44 -3.85 -9.80
N VAL A 28 -2.17 -4.98 -10.48
CA VAL A 28 -0.81 -5.36 -10.91
C VAL A 28 -0.63 -5.59 -12.41
N ASN A 29 -1.72 -5.70 -13.18
CA ASN A 29 -1.67 -6.01 -14.61
C ASN A 29 -0.85 -5.00 -15.44
N GLY A 30 -0.80 -3.74 -15.03
CA GLY A 30 -0.07 -2.67 -15.69
C GLY A 30 1.43 -2.60 -15.37
N LEU A 31 1.92 -3.35 -14.37
CA LEU A 31 3.31 -3.24 -13.90
C LEU A 31 4.32 -3.67 -14.95
N SER A 32 4.04 -4.77 -15.66
CA SER A 32 4.93 -5.25 -16.72
C SER A 32 5.13 -4.21 -17.83
N LEU A 33 4.06 -3.51 -18.21
CA LEU A 33 4.12 -2.42 -19.18
C LEU A 33 4.88 -1.21 -18.63
N LEU A 34 4.69 -0.88 -17.35
CA LEU A 34 5.41 0.23 -16.71
C LEU A 34 6.92 -0.04 -16.69
N LEU A 35 7.34 -1.21 -16.22
CA LEU A 35 8.76 -1.55 -16.04
C LEU A 35 9.50 -1.78 -17.36
N ALA A 36 8.79 -2.16 -18.43
CA ALA A 36 9.39 -2.28 -19.76
C ALA A 36 9.85 -0.92 -20.34
N GLU A 37 9.41 0.18 -19.75
CA GLU A 37 9.33 1.48 -20.40
C GLU A 37 9.79 2.65 -19.52
N VAL A 38 9.70 2.49 -18.21
CA VAL A 38 10.04 3.49 -17.20
C VAL A 38 10.90 2.81 -16.15
N ALA A 39 12.04 3.43 -15.82
CA ALA A 39 12.90 2.96 -14.73
C ALA A 39 12.17 3.15 -13.39
N VAL A 40 12.02 2.06 -12.62
CA VAL A 40 11.42 2.06 -11.28
C VAL A 40 12.49 1.62 -10.28
N GLU A 41 12.78 2.44 -9.27
CA GLU A 41 13.81 2.10 -8.27
C GLU A 41 13.29 1.08 -7.24
N ARG A 42 12.10 1.31 -6.66
CA ARG A 42 11.50 0.41 -5.67
C ARG A 42 10.02 0.14 -5.90
N ILE A 43 9.58 -1.07 -5.59
CA ILE A 43 8.18 -1.50 -5.57
C ILE A 43 7.87 -2.04 -4.17
N TYR A 44 6.91 -1.44 -3.48
CA TYR A 44 6.48 -1.84 -2.15
C TYR A 44 5.14 -2.59 -2.22
N LEU A 45 5.00 -3.68 -1.46
CA LEU A 45 3.76 -4.46 -1.36
C LEU A 45 3.64 -5.13 0.02
N PRO A 46 2.44 -5.54 0.47
CA PRO A 46 2.30 -6.25 1.73
C PRO A 46 3.08 -7.57 1.78
N LEU A 47 3.81 -7.80 2.87
CA LEU A 47 4.40 -9.10 3.21
C LEU A 47 3.31 -10.09 3.58
N LEU A 48 3.20 -11.18 2.82
CA LEU A 48 2.26 -12.27 3.07
C LEU A 48 2.99 -13.60 3.23
N ASP A 49 2.57 -14.39 4.22
CA ASP A 49 3.03 -15.77 4.35
C ASP A 49 2.61 -16.62 3.12
N PRO A 50 3.17 -17.82 2.90
CA PRO A 50 2.81 -18.66 1.75
C PRO A 50 1.31 -18.90 1.57
N ILE A 51 0.56 -19.00 2.67
CA ILE A 51 -0.89 -19.23 2.63
C ILE A 51 -1.64 -17.93 2.32
N GLY A 52 -1.22 -16.80 2.89
CA GLY A 52 -1.73 -15.47 2.57
C GLY A 52 -1.55 -15.15 1.10
N ARG A 53 -0.40 -15.50 0.50
CA ARG A 53 -0.16 -15.41 -0.94
C ARG A 53 -1.12 -16.30 -1.73
N LEU A 54 -1.31 -17.55 -1.31
CA LEU A 54 -2.29 -18.43 -1.95
C LEU A 54 -3.72 -17.86 -1.91
N MET A 55 -4.07 -17.15 -0.84
CA MET A 55 -5.38 -16.53 -0.69
C MET A 55 -5.60 -15.35 -1.67
N THR A 56 -4.54 -14.79 -2.28
CA THR A 56 -4.68 -13.76 -3.34
C THR A 56 -5.01 -14.36 -4.72
N LEU A 57 -5.03 -15.70 -4.83
CA LEU A 57 -5.22 -16.39 -6.10
C LEU A 57 -6.67 -16.29 -6.59
N GLN A 58 -6.82 -15.80 -7.82
CA GLN A 58 -8.12 -15.66 -8.48
C GLN A 58 -8.51 -16.92 -9.27
N PRO A 59 -9.81 -17.14 -9.54
CA PRO A 59 -10.28 -18.29 -10.30
C PRO A 59 -9.92 -18.22 -11.79
N GLU A 60 -9.97 -17.02 -12.37
CA GLU A 60 -9.52 -16.77 -13.73
C GLU A 60 -8.01 -16.96 -13.84
N PRO A 61 -7.48 -17.29 -15.03
CA PRO A 61 -6.05 -17.45 -15.21
C PRO A 61 -5.30 -16.18 -14.74
N PRO A 62 -4.56 -16.23 -13.61
CA PRO A 62 -3.84 -15.07 -13.11
C PRO A 62 -2.68 -14.72 -14.06
N SER A 63 -2.27 -13.45 -14.11
CA SER A 63 -1.08 -13.02 -14.86
C SER A 63 0.20 -13.74 -14.44
N ALA A 64 1.24 -13.64 -15.28
CA ALA A 64 2.56 -14.16 -14.93
C ALA A 64 3.09 -13.57 -13.62
N ALA A 65 2.84 -12.29 -13.37
CA ALA A 65 3.21 -11.59 -12.15
C ALA A 65 2.54 -12.20 -10.91
N VAL A 66 1.21 -12.32 -10.91
CA VAL A 66 0.46 -12.93 -9.80
C VAL A 66 0.88 -14.39 -9.58
N ARG A 67 1.03 -15.19 -10.65
CA ARG A 67 1.50 -16.59 -10.54
C ARG A 67 2.87 -16.67 -9.86
N ALA A 68 3.80 -15.86 -10.30
CA ALA A 68 5.16 -15.89 -9.79
C ALA A 68 5.22 -15.41 -8.34
N TYR A 69 4.44 -14.39 -7.98
CA TYR A 69 4.30 -13.93 -6.60
C TYR A 69 3.74 -15.01 -5.68
N VAL A 70 2.69 -15.73 -6.09
CA VAL A 70 2.13 -16.84 -5.29
C VAL A 70 3.17 -17.96 -5.08
N ILE A 71 4.03 -18.20 -6.06
CA ILE A 71 5.08 -19.23 -5.98
C ILE A 71 6.23 -18.78 -5.06
N ASP A 72 6.75 -17.58 -5.25
CA ASP A 72 8.05 -17.15 -4.69
C ASP A 72 8.10 -15.70 -4.20
N GLY A 73 6.95 -15.09 -3.91
CA GLY A 73 6.84 -13.76 -3.30
C GLY A 73 7.51 -12.68 -4.15
N ALA A 74 8.18 -11.73 -3.49
CA ALA A 74 8.96 -10.66 -4.11
C ALA A 74 9.85 -11.14 -5.27
N ARG A 75 10.67 -12.18 -5.08
CA ARG A 75 11.60 -12.68 -6.13
C ARG A 75 10.87 -13.30 -7.30
N GLY A 76 9.76 -13.96 -7.04
CA GLY A 76 8.89 -14.43 -8.12
C GLY A 76 8.39 -13.27 -8.96
N LEU A 77 7.91 -12.22 -8.29
CA LEU A 77 7.43 -11.00 -8.95
C LEU A 77 8.55 -10.30 -9.74
N GLU A 78 9.73 -10.11 -9.17
CA GLU A 78 10.91 -9.52 -9.85
C GLU A 78 11.23 -10.26 -11.14
N ARG A 79 11.36 -11.59 -11.09
CA ARG A 79 11.62 -12.41 -12.27
C ARG A 79 10.52 -12.31 -13.32
N ALA A 80 9.26 -12.25 -12.90
CA ALA A 80 8.14 -12.13 -13.82
C ALA A 80 8.06 -10.74 -14.48
N LEU A 81 8.53 -9.71 -13.79
CA LEU A 81 8.58 -8.34 -14.30
C LEU A 81 9.89 -8.01 -15.04
N GLY A 82 10.92 -8.85 -14.94
CA GLY A 82 12.26 -8.54 -15.45
C GLY A 82 12.96 -7.44 -14.65
N ALA A 83 12.59 -7.27 -13.38
CA ALA A 83 13.19 -6.28 -12.48
C ALA A 83 14.53 -6.80 -11.90
N GLU A 84 15.37 -5.87 -11.44
CA GLU A 84 16.61 -6.20 -10.74
C GLU A 84 16.30 -6.83 -9.36
N GLU A 85 17.22 -7.64 -8.84
CA GLU A 85 17.07 -8.25 -7.52
C GLU A 85 17.12 -7.15 -6.45
N GLY A 86 16.09 -7.08 -5.60
CA GLY A 86 15.94 -6.07 -4.56
C GLY A 86 15.08 -4.88 -4.95
N THR A 87 14.56 -4.82 -6.19
CA THR A 87 13.57 -3.81 -6.60
C THR A 87 12.27 -3.98 -5.82
N VAL A 88 11.86 -5.21 -5.50
CA VAL A 88 10.58 -5.48 -4.83
C VAL A 88 10.80 -5.66 -3.32
N VAL A 89 10.17 -4.80 -2.52
CA VAL A 89 10.26 -4.75 -1.05
C VAL A 89 8.92 -5.14 -0.42
N GLU A 90 8.91 -6.23 0.33
CA GLU A 90 7.73 -6.66 1.08
C GLU A 90 7.66 -5.94 2.42
N VAL A 91 6.52 -5.30 2.70
CA VAL A 91 6.30 -4.48 3.89
C VAL A 91 5.52 -5.28 4.92
N SER A 92 6.10 -5.46 6.10
CA SER A 92 5.43 -6.16 7.19
C SER A 92 4.21 -5.38 7.71
N ARG A 93 3.36 -6.04 8.48
CA ARG A 93 2.24 -5.38 9.18
C ARG A 93 2.71 -4.31 10.16
N GLY A 94 3.94 -4.49 10.67
CA GLY A 94 4.54 -3.86 11.83
C GLY A 94 3.70 -3.99 13.10
N GLU A 95 4.32 -4.46 14.17
CA GLU A 95 3.66 -4.66 15.46
C GLU A 95 3.66 -3.38 16.32
N THR A 96 4.28 -2.31 15.81
CA THR A 96 4.46 -1.02 16.48
C THR A 96 3.68 0.09 15.78
N SER A 97 3.39 1.16 16.52
CA SER A 97 2.87 2.40 15.94
C SER A 97 3.80 2.94 14.86
N ALA A 98 3.27 3.84 14.02
CA ALA A 98 4.09 4.61 13.10
C ALA A 98 5.23 5.33 13.85
N PRO A 99 6.46 5.32 13.32
CA PRO A 99 7.60 5.98 13.97
C PRO A 99 7.41 7.49 14.07
N ASP A 100 7.89 8.15 15.12
CA ASP A 100 7.83 9.61 15.28
C ASP A 100 9.18 10.26 14.95
N VAL A 101 9.24 11.60 14.81
CA VAL A 101 10.44 12.35 14.34
C VAL A 101 11.78 11.96 15.00
N GLY A 102 11.76 11.47 16.25
CA GLY A 102 12.95 11.02 16.98
C GLY A 102 13.54 9.69 16.47
N ASP A 103 12.72 8.83 15.87
CA ASP A 103 13.12 7.51 15.36
C ASP A 103 13.97 7.59 14.07
N PHE A 104 14.08 8.80 13.50
CA PHE A 104 14.69 9.03 12.19
C PHE A 104 16.07 9.70 12.23
N GLY A 105 16.63 9.94 13.43
CA GLY A 105 17.84 10.76 13.61
C GLY A 105 19.00 10.37 12.70
N GLU A 106 19.41 9.09 12.72
CA GLU A 106 20.53 8.60 11.89
C GLU A 106 20.27 8.73 10.38
N VAL A 107 19.01 8.54 9.98
CA VAL A 107 18.62 8.62 8.57
C VAL A 107 18.70 10.06 8.08
N TRP A 108 18.35 11.04 8.92
CA TRP A 108 18.38 12.46 8.56
C TRP A 108 19.79 12.99 8.47
N ASP A 109 20.65 12.54 9.37
CA ASP A 109 22.06 12.91 9.36
C ASP A 109 22.70 12.46 8.04
N ARG A 110 22.33 11.28 7.52
CA ARG A 110 22.78 10.83 6.20
C ARG A 110 22.38 11.80 5.08
N PHE A 111 21.10 12.14 4.97
CA PHE A 111 20.62 13.03 3.91
C PHE A 111 21.15 14.46 4.02
N SER A 112 21.32 14.96 5.24
CA SER A 112 21.86 16.30 5.49
C SER A 112 23.33 16.41 5.07
N ASN A 113 24.10 15.33 5.27
CA ASN A 113 25.52 15.29 4.89
C ASN A 113 25.74 15.03 3.39
N GLU A 114 24.87 14.26 2.74
CA GLU A 114 25.01 13.87 1.33
C GLU A 114 24.41 14.90 0.35
N GLY A 115 23.53 15.79 0.82
CA GLY A 115 22.94 16.86 0.01
C GLY A 115 22.12 16.32 -1.17
N GLY A 116 20.88 15.88 -0.92
CA GLY A 116 20.03 15.38 -2.00
C GLY A 116 18.62 14.98 -1.57
N ILE A 117 17.80 14.66 -2.56
CA ILE A 117 16.51 13.97 -2.38
C ILE A 117 16.76 12.48 -2.57
N GLY A 118 16.37 11.65 -1.61
CA GLY A 118 16.49 10.21 -1.75
C GLY A 118 15.55 9.43 -0.83
N ILE A 119 15.39 8.15 -1.14
CA ILE A 119 14.56 7.23 -0.37
C ILE A 119 15.44 6.46 0.64
N ALA A 120 15.07 6.50 1.92
CA ALA A 120 15.67 5.66 2.95
C ALA A 120 14.60 4.81 3.64
N THR A 121 14.93 3.55 3.84
CA THR A 121 14.09 2.61 4.56
C THR A 121 14.52 2.57 6.02
N ILE A 122 13.57 2.46 6.94
CA ILE A 122 13.84 2.43 8.39
C ILE A 122 13.66 1.03 8.91
N GLY A 123 14.40 0.69 9.97
CA GLY A 123 14.39 -0.65 10.57
C GLY A 123 15.42 -1.57 9.92
N GLU A 124 15.75 -2.64 10.63
CA GLU A 124 16.50 -3.72 10.01
C GLU A 124 15.62 -4.28 8.89
N GLY A 125 16.01 -4.07 7.64
CA GLY A 125 15.42 -4.77 6.51
C GLY A 125 15.76 -6.25 6.60
N ALA A 126 15.23 -6.93 7.62
CA ALA A 126 15.74 -8.18 8.11
C ALA A 126 15.41 -9.26 7.07
N TYR A 127 16.44 -9.65 6.33
CA TYR A 127 16.46 -10.93 5.65
C TYR A 127 16.19 -12.02 6.69
N ARG A 128 14.95 -12.55 6.74
CA ARG A 128 14.60 -13.66 7.63
C ARG A 128 15.00 -14.98 6.95
N PRO A 129 15.99 -15.73 7.48
CA PRO A 129 16.55 -16.91 6.81
C PRO A 129 15.56 -18.08 6.62
N GLN A 130 14.38 -18.01 7.25
CA GLN A 130 13.36 -19.06 7.26
C GLN A 130 12.18 -18.80 6.31
N GLN A 131 12.19 -17.68 5.56
CA GLN A 131 11.23 -17.40 4.48
C GLN A 131 11.98 -17.27 3.15
N PRO A 132 11.34 -17.56 1.99
CA PRO A 132 12.03 -17.54 0.70
C PRO A 132 12.35 -16.08 0.31
N LYS A 133 13.54 -15.65 0.74
CA LYS A 133 14.47 -14.63 0.23
C LYS A 133 13.84 -13.47 -0.57
N GLY A 134 13.92 -12.26 -0.02
CA GLY A 134 13.66 -10.95 -0.62
C GLY A 134 13.94 -9.87 0.44
N PRO A 135 14.16 -8.59 0.09
CA PRO A 135 14.26 -7.55 1.11
C PRO A 135 12.89 -7.37 1.79
N ILE A 136 12.86 -7.60 3.11
CA ILE A 136 11.67 -7.38 3.93
C ILE A 136 11.88 -6.09 4.70
N LEU A 137 10.87 -5.23 4.68
CA LEU A 137 10.81 -4.05 5.52
C LEU A 137 10.03 -4.37 6.81
N ASP A 138 10.76 -4.56 7.90
CA ASP A 138 10.20 -4.85 9.24
C ASP A 138 9.70 -3.58 9.97
N SER A 139 9.88 -2.40 9.37
CA SER A 139 9.32 -1.12 9.83
C SER A 139 8.10 -0.71 9.01
N ASN A 140 7.28 0.14 9.58
CA ASN A 140 6.13 0.71 8.89
C ASN A 140 6.47 2.00 8.16
N ALA A 141 7.74 2.37 7.92
CA ALA A 141 8.05 3.64 7.26
C ALA A 141 9.24 3.62 6.30
N VAL A 142 9.12 4.47 5.29
CA VAL A 142 10.14 4.85 4.30
C VAL A 142 10.17 6.37 4.27
N VAL A 143 11.32 6.97 3.99
CA VAL A 143 11.50 8.42 4.05
C VAL A 143 11.96 8.94 2.71
N LEU A 144 11.34 10.03 2.27
CA LEU A 144 11.93 10.98 1.35
C LEU A 144 12.76 12.04 2.10
N GLY A 145 14.08 11.87 2.08
CA GLY A 145 14.99 12.84 2.67
C GLY A 145 15.01 14.12 1.86
N THR A 146 14.54 15.23 2.44
CA THR A 146 14.94 16.58 2.01
C THR A 146 15.39 17.35 3.26
N SER A 147 16.17 18.42 3.11
CA SER A 147 16.60 19.25 4.26
C SER A 147 15.42 19.87 5.01
N ALA A 148 14.31 20.15 4.32
CA ALA A 148 12.98 20.47 4.86
C ALA A 148 11.96 20.60 3.71
N PRO A 149 10.68 20.20 3.90
CA PRO A 149 10.12 19.48 5.05
C PRO A 149 10.55 18.00 5.08
N ARG A 150 10.62 17.43 6.29
CA ARG A 150 10.84 15.98 6.48
C ARG A 150 9.57 15.23 6.07
N TRP A 151 9.70 14.30 5.13
CA TRP A 151 8.56 13.62 4.51
C TRP A 151 8.71 12.11 4.59
N GLU A 152 7.63 11.40 4.92
CA GLU A 152 7.62 9.95 5.05
C GLU A 152 6.47 9.30 4.27
N PHE A 153 6.70 8.04 3.93
CA PHE A 153 5.69 7.07 3.61
C PHE A 153 5.54 6.13 4.81
N CYS A 154 4.36 6.09 5.41
CA CYS A 154 4.07 5.16 6.50
C CYS A 154 3.02 4.13 6.06
N PHE A 155 3.21 2.88 6.43
CA PHE A 155 2.41 1.74 5.99
C PHE A 155 1.54 1.20 7.13
N TYR A 156 0.34 0.76 6.78
CA TYR A 156 -0.49 -0.08 7.65
C TYR A 156 -1.12 -1.18 6.81
N ILE A 157 -0.98 -2.44 7.22
CA ILE A 157 -1.59 -3.57 6.50
C ILE A 157 -2.92 -3.93 7.18
N GLU A 158 -4.03 -3.68 6.49
CA GLU A 158 -5.34 -4.21 6.86
C GLU A 158 -5.40 -5.68 6.45
N ASP A 159 -5.38 -6.60 7.40
CA ASP A 159 -5.21 -8.04 7.16
C ASP A 159 -6.30 -8.90 7.79
N ARG A 160 -7.50 -8.34 8.06
CA ARG A 160 -8.61 -9.07 8.72
C ARG A 160 -8.91 -10.43 8.08
N ALA A 161 -8.72 -10.53 6.77
CA ALA A 161 -8.99 -11.75 6.02
C ALA A 161 -7.97 -12.86 6.36
N LEU A 162 -6.73 -12.51 6.72
CA LEU A 162 -5.71 -13.48 7.17
C LEU A 162 -6.10 -14.14 8.50
N ALA A 163 -6.88 -13.48 9.36
CA ALA A 163 -7.39 -14.09 10.60
C ALA A 163 -8.31 -15.32 10.33
N ARG A 164 -8.80 -15.49 9.10
CA ARG A 164 -9.63 -16.62 8.67
C ARG A 164 -8.82 -17.76 8.03
N LYS A 165 -7.49 -17.69 8.01
CA LYS A 165 -6.57 -18.71 7.46
C LYS A 165 -6.93 -20.13 7.88
N GLY A 166 -7.20 -20.37 9.17
CA GLY A 166 -7.57 -21.72 9.64
C GLY A 166 -8.91 -22.22 9.08
N ALA A 167 -9.89 -21.35 8.86
CA ALA A 167 -11.15 -21.71 8.22
C ALA A 167 -10.96 -22.00 6.73
N PHE A 168 -10.12 -21.20 6.05
CA PHE A 168 -9.73 -21.42 4.66
C PHE A 168 -9.06 -22.78 4.46
N LEU A 169 -8.05 -23.10 5.26
CA LEU A 169 -7.32 -24.38 5.15
C LEU A 169 -8.25 -25.59 5.37
N ARG A 170 -9.15 -25.52 6.36
CA ARG A 170 -10.16 -26.58 6.57
C ARG A 170 -11.06 -26.75 5.35
N ALA A 171 -11.57 -25.66 4.79
CA ALA A 171 -12.42 -25.72 3.60
C ALA A 171 -11.65 -26.26 2.38
N LEU A 172 -10.40 -25.82 2.19
CA LEU A 172 -9.54 -26.26 1.10
C LEU A 172 -9.23 -27.76 1.20
N SER A 173 -8.94 -28.26 2.39
CA SER A 173 -8.67 -29.69 2.64
C SER A 173 -9.84 -30.61 2.24
N CYS A 174 -11.06 -30.08 2.26
CA CYS A 174 -12.28 -30.81 1.90
C CYS A 174 -12.67 -30.62 0.42
N SER A 175 -11.94 -29.80 -0.34
CA SER A 175 -12.32 -29.46 -1.71
C SER A 175 -12.06 -30.63 -2.67
N PRO A 176 -12.99 -30.92 -3.61
CA PRO A 176 -12.78 -31.95 -4.63
C PRO A 176 -11.58 -31.70 -5.54
N GLY A 177 -11.15 -30.43 -5.67
CA GLY A 177 -9.98 -30.07 -6.46
C GLY A 177 -8.64 -30.39 -5.81
N MET A 178 -8.62 -30.80 -4.53
CA MET A 178 -7.39 -31.16 -3.81
C MET A 178 -7.17 -32.68 -3.78
N PRO A 179 -5.92 -33.14 -3.94
CA PRO A 179 -5.63 -34.57 -3.91
C PRO A 179 -5.77 -35.16 -2.50
N ARG A 180 -5.87 -36.50 -2.41
CA ARG A 180 -6.14 -37.18 -1.13
C ARG A 180 -4.98 -37.05 -0.14
N GLU A 181 -3.75 -37.01 -0.66
CA GLU A 181 -2.53 -36.75 0.09
C GLU A 181 -2.43 -35.32 0.65
N ALA A 182 -3.20 -34.37 0.14
CA ALA A 182 -3.24 -32.98 0.59
C ALA A 182 -4.40 -32.72 1.56
N ARG A 183 -4.48 -33.48 2.65
CA ARG A 183 -5.59 -33.41 3.62
C ARG A 183 -5.11 -33.42 5.06
N GLY A 184 -5.87 -32.77 5.94
CA GLY A 184 -5.56 -32.69 7.37
C GLY A 184 -4.24 -31.97 7.62
N GLU A 185 -3.40 -32.55 8.48
CA GLU A 185 -2.12 -31.97 8.91
C GLU A 185 -1.07 -31.91 7.77
N LEU A 186 -1.22 -32.71 6.72
CA LEU A 186 -0.29 -32.75 5.58
C LEU A 186 -0.57 -31.65 4.54
N LEU A 187 -1.65 -30.88 4.70
CA LEU A 187 -2.07 -29.91 3.69
C LEU A 187 -1.00 -28.82 3.48
N GLU A 188 -0.49 -28.21 4.55
CA GLU A 188 0.46 -27.10 4.41
C GLU A 188 1.77 -27.53 3.74
N ASP A 189 2.33 -28.69 4.13
CA ASP A 189 3.51 -29.28 3.49
C ASP A 189 3.27 -29.58 2.00
N TRP A 190 2.08 -30.10 1.68
CA TRP A 190 1.72 -30.36 0.29
C TRP A 190 1.60 -29.06 -0.51
N LEU A 191 0.96 -28.03 0.05
CA LEU A 191 0.84 -26.71 -0.59
C LEU A 191 2.21 -26.11 -0.87
N ASP A 192 3.14 -26.25 0.08
CA ASP A 192 4.52 -25.78 -0.06
C ASP A 192 5.27 -26.48 -1.20
N ALA A 193 5.17 -27.81 -1.26
CA ALA A 193 5.80 -28.61 -2.30
C ALA A 193 5.16 -28.42 -3.70
N ASN A 194 3.90 -27.97 -3.78
CA ASN A 194 3.12 -27.96 -5.01
C ASN A 194 2.66 -26.56 -5.48
N ARG A 195 3.34 -25.48 -5.04
CA ARG A 195 2.98 -24.09 -5.39
C ARG A 195 2.77 -23.84 -6.89
N ALA A 196 3.61 -24.43 -7.75
CA ALA A 196 3.47 -24.30 -9.20
C ALA A 196 2.19 -24.97 -9.75
N ALA A 197 1.78 -26.09 -9.17
CA ALA A 197 0.55 -26.78 -9.55
C ALA A 197 -0.71 -26.01 -9.09
N LEU A 198 -0.63 -25.29 -7.98
CA LEU A 198 -1.73 -24.47 -7.46
C LEU A 198 -2.12 -23.35 -8.43
N VAL A 199 -1.13 -22.68 -9.04
CA VAL A 199 -1.37 -21.53 -9.92
C VAL A 199 -1.66 -21.93 -11.37
N THR A 200 -1.28 -23.13 -11.81
CA THR A 200 -1.48 -23.61 -13.19
C THR A 200 -2.76 -24.41 -13.37
N SER A 201 -3.16 -25.22 -12.38
CA SER A 201 -4.37 -26.05 -12.45
C SER A 201 -5.65 -25.25 -12.21
N LYS A 202 -6.58 -25.31 -13.16
CA LYS A 202 -7.94 -24.74 -12.99
C LYS A 202 -8.69 -25.38 -11.82
N ALA A 203 -8.45 -26.67 -11.55
CA ALA A 203 -9.07 -27.37 -10.43
C ALA A 203 -8.59 -26.82 -9.08
N HIS A 204 -7.28 -26.59 -8.92
CA HIS A 204 -6.73 -26.00 -7.70
C HIS A 204 -7.19 -24.54 -7.52
N ARG A 205 -7.15 -23.71 -8.58
CA ARG A 205 -7.66 -22.32 -8.51
C ARG A 205 -9.13 -22.26 -8.10
N THR A 206 -9.94 -23.18 -8.63
CA THR A 206 -11.36 -23.30 -8.24
C THR A 206 -11.49 -23.72 -6.78
N ALA A 207 -10.69 -24.70 -6.32
CA ALA A 207 -10.69 -25.14 -4.94
C ALA A 207 -10.33 -24.01 -3.96
N VAL A 208 -9.32 -23.20 -4.29
CA VAL A 208 -8.92 -22.03 -3.49
C VAL A 208 -10.06 -21.03 -3.39
N ARG A 209 -10.67 -20.64 -4.53
CA ARG A 209 -11.84 -19.74 -4.53
C ARG A 209 -12.99 -20.29 -3.67
N ASP A 210 -13.34 -21.57 -3.84
CA ASP A 210 -14.47 -22.16 -3.12
C ASP A 210 -14.19 -22.22 -1.62
N ALA A 211 -12.94 -22.51 -1.24
CA ALA A 211 -12.48 -22.46 0.14
C ALA A 211 -12.53 -21.04 0.72
N MET A 212 -12.12 -20.03 -0.04
CA MET A 212 -12.24 -18.60 0.34
C MET A 212 -13.70 -18.22 0.59
N LYS A 213 -14.61 -18.61 -0.32
CA LYS A 213 -16.05 -18.37 -0.19
C LYS A 213 -16.62 -19.08 1.04
N ALA A 214 -16.27 -20.35 1.26
CA ALA A 214 -16.71 -21.12 2.43
C ALA A 214 -16.18 -20.53 3.74
N ALA A 215 -14.95 -20.02 3.72
CA ALA A 215 -14.34 -19.32 4.85
C ALA A 215 -14.85 -17.88 5.02
N LYS A 216 -15.73 -17.39 4.13
CA LYS A 216 -16.26 -16.02 4.10
C LYS A 216 -15.14 -14.97 4.04
N ILE A 217 -14.14 -15.24 3.21
CA ILE A 217 -13.01 -14.36 2.97
C ILE A 217 -13.30 -13.62 1.67
N GLU A 218 -13.31 -12.29 1.76
CA GLU A 218 -13.39 -11.43 0.58
C GLU A 218 -12.06 -11.49 -0.20
N ILE A 219 -12.11 -11.19 -1.49
CA ILE A 219 -10.96 -11.37 -2.40
C ILE A 219 -9.78 -10.46 -2.00
N ASN A 220 -10.06 -9.36 -1.30
CA ASN A 220 -9.07 -8.39 -0.84
C ASN A 220 -8.50 -8.85 0.52
N THR A 221 -7.66 -9.88 0.48
CA THR A 221 -7.15 -10.60 1.65
C THR A 221 -6.29 -9.75 2.58
N ALA A 222 -5.61 -8.78 2.01
CA ALA A 222 -4.91 -7.74 2.72
C ALA A 222 -4.94 -6.48 1.87
N SER A 223 -4.85 -5.30 2.48
CA SER A 223 -4.64 -4.03 1.78
C SER A 223 -3.63 -3.18 2.54
N CYS A 224 -2.57 -2.79 1.84
CA CYS A 224 -1.58 -1.83 2.32
C CYS A 224 -2.14 -0.42 2.16
N LEU A 225 -2.35 0.24 3.29
CA LEU A 225 -2.56 1.67 3.37
C LEU A 225 -1.20 2.36 3.41
N VAL A 226 -1.08 3.46 2.67
CA VAL A 226 0.13 4.28 2.62
C VAL A 226 -0.23 5.71 2.97
N TYR A 227 0.20 6.16 4.15
CA TYR A 227 0.30 7.58 4.46
C TYR A 227 1.52 8.15 3.74
N SER A 228 1.38 9.28 3.06
CA SER A 228 2.47 10.03 2.46
C SER A 228 2.35 11.47 2.94
N GLY A 229 3.27 11.92 3.77
CA GLY A 229 3.12 13.24 4.37
C GLY A 229 4.28 13.65 5.27
N PRO A 230 4.14 14.81 5.91
CA PRO A 230 5.08 15.25 6.92
C PRO A 230 5.21 14.25 8.07
N VAL A 231 6.43 14.11 8.59
CA VAL A 231 6.68 13.27 9.77
C VAL A 231 5.97 13.85 10.99
N SER A 232 5.34 12.99 11.79
CA SER A 232 4.72 13.38 13.06
C SER A 232 5.78 13.80 14.10
N ASP A 233 5.59 14.98 14.70
CA ASP A 233 6.38 15.46 15.84
C ASP A 233 5.46 15.56 17.08
N PRO A 234 5.61 14.66 18.07
CA PRO A 234 4.79 14.69 19.28
C PRO A 234 5.03 15.93 20.15
N CYS A 235 6.12 16.68 19.91
CA CYS A 235 6.37 17.95 20.60
C CYS A 235 5.62 19.13 19.97
N LEU A 236 4.94 18.96 18.83
CA LEU A 236 4.17 20.03 18.20
C LEU A 236 2.68 19.93 18.59
N PRO A 237 2.10 21.02 19.16
CA PRO A 237 0.71 21.02 19.58
C PRO A 237 -0.26 21.06 18.38
N ASP A 238 0.20 21.50 17.21
CA ASP A 238 -0.61 21.65 16.00
C ASP A 238 -0.21 20.66 14.89
N PRO A 239 -1.18 19.96 14.27
CA PRO A 239 -0.94 18.96 13.21
C PRO A 239 -0.47 19.56 11.88
N TRP A 240 -0.39 20.90 11.84
CA TRP A 240 0.01 21.71 10.71
C TRP A 240 1.47 22.14 10.80
N CYS A 241 2.12 21.93 11.94
CA CYS A 241 3.51 22.31 12.15
C CYS A 241 4.41 21.18 11.71
N VAL A 242 5.26 21.43 10.72
CA VAL A 242 6.34 20.51 10.33
C VAL A 242 7.66 21.02 10.91
N ARG A 243 8.39 20.17 11.61
CA ARG A 243 9.79 20.47 11.98
C ARG A 243 10.66 20.41 10.72
N GLY A 244 11.04 21.58 10.22
CA GLY A 244 12.14 21.76 9.28
C GLY A 244 13.49 21.54 9.97
N GLY A 245 14.50 21.19 9.16
CA GLY A 245 15.88 21.05 9.65
C GLY A 245 16.44 22.35 10.24
N ASP A 246 17.66 22.25 10.78
CA ASP A 246 18.37 23.42 11.31
C ASP A 246 18.69 24.37 10.15
N ALA A 247 18.25 25.63 10.23
CA ALA A 247 18.56 26.63 9.22
C ALA A 247 20.01 27.14 9.39
N GLU A 248 20.86 26.95 8.38
CA GLU A 248 22.12 27.68 8.29
C GLU A 248 21.85 29.10 7.80
N THR A 249 22.03 30.08 8.69
CA THR A 249 21.99 31.50 8.30
C THR A 249 23.38 31.95 7.82
N SER A 250 23.41 32.93 6.93
CA SER A 250 24.65 33.55 6.40
C SER A 250 25.58 34.16 7.46
N HIS A 251 25.17 34.19 8.73
CA HIS A 251 25.91 34.75 9.85
C HIS A 251 26.34 33.69 10.90
N GLY A 252 26.35 32.41 10.53
CA GLY A 252 26.66 31.29 11.41
C GLY A 252 25.42 30.50 11.82
N ARG A 253 25.63 29.34 12.46
CA ARG A 253 24.55 28.45 12.95
C ARG A 253 23.69 29.19 13.99
N ALA A 254 22.56 29.74 13.55
CA ALA A 254 21.43 29.99 14.44
C ALA A 254 20.71 28.65 14.61
N ALA A 255 21.21 27.80 15.51
CA ALA A 255 20.75 26.43 15.68
C ALA A 255 19.44 26.39 16.47
N GLY A 256 18.33 26.35 15.75
CA GLY A 256 17.02 26.00 16.29
C GLY A 256 16.14 25.41 15.19
N PRO A 257 15.24 24.47 15.52
CA PRO A 257 14.31 23.90 14.56
C PRO A 257 13.44 25.00 13.94
N VAL A 258 13.33 25.01 12.62
CA VAL A 258 12.33 25.83 11.92
C VAL A 258 11.00 25.10 11.95
N PHE A 259 9.92 25.75 12.37
CA PHE A 259 8.58 25.18 12.30
C PHE A 259 7.82 25.85 11.16
N LEU A 260 7.29 25.02 10.25
CA LEU A 260 6.44 25.50 9.16
C LEU A 260 4.99 25.20 9.52
N GLU A 261 4.19 26.24 9.76
CA GLU A 261 2.73 26.13 9.88
C GLU A 261 2.09 26.05 8.49
N LEU A 262 1.43 24.94 8.20
CA LEU A 262 0.70 24.73 6.96
C LEU A 262 -0.78 25.08 7.17
N PRO A 263 -1.36 26.06 6.46
CA PRO A 263 -2.75 26.44 6.65
C PRO A 263 -3.76 25.38 6.15
N PHE A 264 -3.27 24.26 5.62
CA PHE A 264 -4.04 23.16 5.04
C PHE A 264 -3.28 21.83 5.15
N GLY A 265 -4.02 20.72 5.01
CA GLY A 265 -3.42 19.39 4.88
C GLY A 265 -2.67 19.25 3.58
N VAL A 266 -1.55 18.55 3.65
CA VAL A 266 -0.68 18.28 2.50
C VAL A 266 -0.45 16.78 2.31
N ALA A 267 -0.91 15.95 3.25
CA ALA A 267 -0.67 14.53 3.22
C ALA A 267 -1.67 13.78 2.34
N TRP A 268 -1.19 12.67 1.81
CA TRP A 268 -1.95 11.69 1.03
C TRP A 268 -2.20 10.43 1.85
N LEU A 269 -3.36 9.81 1.66
CA LEU A 269 -3.63 8.48 2.16
C LEU A 269 -4.09 7.56 1.02
N GLY A 270 -3.20 6.69 0.57
CA GLY A 270 -3.56 5.56 -0.29
C GLY A 270 -4.23 4.48 0.55
N THR A 271 -5.44 4.08 0.21
CA THR A 271 -6.24 3.14 1.01
C THR A 271 -6.37 1.75 0.40
N GLY A 272 -6.07 1.60 -0.90
CA GLY A 272 -6.29 0.35 -1.63
C GLY A 272 -7.74 -0.10 -1.52
N ASP A 273 -7.95 -1.36 -1.15
CA ASP A 273 -9.27 -1.94 -0.93
C ASP A 273 -9.54 -2.22 0.55
N ALA A 274 -8.94 -1.40 1.42
CA ALA A 274 -9.07 -1.56 2.85
C ALA A 274 -10.52 -1.40 3.33
N HIS A 275 -10.92 -2.27 4.26
CA HIS A 275 -12.26 -2.22 4.84
C HIS A 275 -12.35 -1.23 5.99
N LEU A 276 -12.53 0.05 5.67
CA LEU A 276 -12.53 1.18 6.61
C LEU A 276 -13.88 1.33 7.35
N VAL A 277 -14.25 0.28 8.06
CA VAL A 277 -15.34 0.29 9.06
C VAL A 277 -14.84 0.77 10.43
N SER A 278 -15.77 1.13 11.33
CA SER A 278 -15.48 1.71 12.65
C SER A 278 -14.30 1.07 13.40
N ALA A 279 -14.26 -0.25 13.52
CA ALA A 279 -13.18 -0.95 14.22
C ALA A 279 -11.82 -0.83 13.51
N THR A 280 -11.81 -0.90 12.18
CA THR A 280 -10.59 -0.74 11.37
C THR A 280 -10.10 0.69 11.39
N VAL A 281 -10.99 1.67 11.25
CA VAL A 281 -10.66 3.11 11.34
C VAL A 281 -9.99 3.41 12.67
N LYS A 282 -10.49 2.88 13.80
CA LYS A 282 -9.84 3.06 15.11
C LYS A 282 -8.40 2.52 15.14
N ARG A 283 -8.15 1.36 14.52
CA ARG A 283 -6.78 0.80 14.43
C ARG A 283 -5.88 1.63 13.53
N VAL A 284 -6.39 2.06 12.37
CA VAL A 284 -5.67 2.92 11.42
C VAL A 284 -5.29 4.25 12.05
N VAL A 285 -6.23 4.92 12.73
CA VAL A 285 -5.99 6.18 13.43
C VAL A 285 -5.02 5.97 14.60
N SER A 286 -5.17 4.89 15.37
CA SER A 286 -4.23 4.56 16.45
C SER A 286 -2.82 4.25 15.93
N HIS A 287 -2.70 3.71 14.73
CA HIS A 287 -1.44 3.34 14.11
C HIS A 287 -0.69 4.55 13.57
N PHE A 288 -1.34 5.32 12.70
CA PHE A 288 -0.74 6.51 12.09
C PHE A 288 -0.66 7.68 13.07
N GLY A 289 -1.55 7.72 14.06
CA GLY A 289 -1.69 8.84 14.98
C GLY A 289 -2.63 9.92 14.44
N GLU A 290 -3.31 10.61 15.35
CA GLU A 290 -4.26 11.68 15.05
C GLU A 290 -3.66 12.81 14.22
N SER A 291 -2.38 13.16 14.47
CA SER A 291 -1.68 14.23 13.75
C SER A 291 -1.63 13.93 12.26
N ARG A 292 -1.09 12.76 11.88
CA ARG A 292 -0.99 12.32 10.48
C ARG A 292 -2.34 12.29 9.79
N ILE A 293 -3.34 11.69 10.44
CA ILE A 293 -4.69 11.57 9.86
C ILE A 293 -5.31 12.94 9.59
N ARG A 294 -5.13 13.91 10.49
CA ARG A 294 -5.61 15.29 10.30
C ARG A 294 -4.87 16.04 9.20
N SER A 295 -3.59 15.70 8.95
CA SER A 295 -2.82 16.29 7.85
C SER A 295 -3.24 15.77 6.47
N VAL A 296 -4.06 14.71 6.38
CA VAL A 296 -4.53 14.14 5.11
C VAL A 296 -5.51 15.09 4.44
N CYS A 297 -5.11 15.66 3.30
CA CYS A 297 -5.99 16.46 2.45
C CYS A 297 -6.54 15.70 1.26
N THR A 298 -5.95 14.56 0.91
CA THR A 298 -6.39 13.75 -0.21
C THR A 298 -6.22 12.27 0.10
N PHE A 299 -7.21 11.47 -0.27
CA PHE A 299 -7.14 10.03 -0.11
C PHE A 299 -7.79 9.33 -1.30
N THR A 300 -7.38 8.10 -1.58
CA THR A 300 -8.13 7.24 -2.51
C THR A 300 -9.32 6.65 -1.76
N VAL A 301 -10.51 6.71 -2.32
CA VAL A 301 -11.68 6.04 -1.73
C VAL A 301 -11.51 4.53 -1.89
N PRO A 302 -11.61 3.73 -0.81
CA PRO A 302 -11.33 2.30 -0.90
C PRO A 302 -12.20 1.57 -1.92
N HIS A 303 -11.61 0.57 -2.59
CA HIS A 303 -12.34 -0.40 -3.40
C HIS A 303 -13.33 0.26 -4.37
N HIS A 304 -12.81 1.23 -5.13
CA HIS A 304 -13.54 1.99 -6.15
C HIS A 304 -14.76 2.79 -5.65
N GLY A 305 -14.94 2.91 -4.33
CA GLY A 305 -16.13 3.52 -3.72
C GLY A 305 -17.22 2.53 -3.31
N SER A 306 -16.86 1.29 -2.98
CA SER A 306 -17.77 0.30 -2.36
C SER A 306 -18.37 0.81 -1.04
N SER A 307 -19.69 0.72 -0.90
CA SER A 307 -20.41 1.08 0.34
C SER A 307 -20.11 0.16 1.52
N ARG A 308 -19.45 -0.97 1.28
CA ARG A 308 -19.00 -1.88 2.35
C ARG A 308 -17.69 -1.44 2.98
N ASP A 309 -16.87 -0.70 2.25
CA ASP A 309 -15.47 -0.46 2.59
C ASP A 309 -15.20 0.98 3.06
N PHE A 310 -16.18 1.88 2.91
CA PHE A 310 -16.09 3.26 3.38
C PHE A 310 -17.26 3.60 4.32
N SER A 311 -16.97 3.78 5.61
CA SER A 311 -17.97 4.07 6.63
C SER A 311 -18.00 5.55 7.03
N THR A 312 -19.08 5.97 7.71
CA THR A 312 -19.19 7.31 8.32
C THR A 312 -18.07 7.62 9.33
N HIS A 313 -17.44 6.60 9.92
CA HIS A 313 -16.27 6.79 10.79
C HIS A 313 -15.03 7.19 9.99
N ALA A 314 -14.82 6.55 8.83
CA ALA A 314 -13.76 6.95 7.90
C ALA A 314 -14.04 8.35 7.34
N ALA A 315 -15.29 8.63 6.99
CA ALA A 315 -15.72 9.93 6.52
C ALA A 315 -15.48 11.04 7.56
N SER A 316 -15.74 10.75 8.84
CA SER A 316 -15.44 11.69 9.94
C SER A 316 -13.94 11.91 10.14
N ALA A 317 -13.12 10.87 9.97
CA ALA A 317 -11.67 10.98 10.16
C ALA A 317 -10.98 11.79 9.05
N LEU A 318 -11.52 11.74 7.83
CA LEU A 318 -10.96 12.37 6.62
C LEU A 318 -11.77 13.58 6.15
N ARG A 319 -12.54 14.18 7.05
CA ARG A 319 -13.51 15.24 6.77
C ARG A 319 -12.87 16.40 5.99
N GLY A 320 -13.52 16.84 4.92
CA GLY A 320 -13.02 17.94 4.08
C GLY A 320 -11.90 17.59 3.09
N ALA A 321 -11.40 16.36 3.07
CA ALA A 321 -10.39 15.93 2.11
C ALA A 321 -10.94 15.81 0.67
N ASN A 322 -10.04 15.78 -0.31
CA ASN A 322 -10.33 15.31 -1.66
C ASN A 322 -10.49 13.78 -1.61
N ALA A 323 -11.66 13.30 -2.01
CA ALA A 323 -12.00 11.88 -2.10
C ALA A 323 -11.81 11.41 -3.55
N VAL A 324 -10.68 10.75 -3.83
CA VAL A 324 -10.34 10.27 -5.17
C VAL A 324 -11.03 8.94 -5.45
N LEU A 325 -12.02 8.95 -6.35
CA LEU A 325 -12.83 7.81 -6.76
C LEU A 325 -12.28 7.27 -8.08
N SER A 326 -11.47 6.21 -8.01
CA SER A 326 -10.88 5.57 -9.19
C SER A 326 -11.71 4.37 -9.63
N TYR A 327 -12.30 4.40 -10.83
CA TYR A 327 -13.13 3.30 -11.36
C TYR A 327 -13.21 3.34 -12.91
N GLY A 328 -13.46 2.19 -13.55
CA GLY A 328 -13.64 2.10 -15.00
C GLY A 328 -15.10 2.26 -15.44
N GLU A 329 -15.33 2.74 -16.67
CA GLU A 329 -16.68 2.91 -17.24
C GLU A 329 -16.85 2.14 -18.57
N PRO A 330 -17.92 1.34 -18.77
CA PRO A 330 -19.06 1.18 -17.88
C PRO A 330 -18.74 0.28 -16.67
N ASN A 331 -19.15 0.70 -15.48
CA ASN A 331 -18.94 -0.09 -14.26
C ASN A 331 -20.14 -1.01 -13.97
N THR A 332 -19.99 -2.30 -14.22
CA THR A 332 -21.03 -3.29 -13.88
C THR A 332 -21.09 -3.65 -12.39
N TYR A 333 -20.10 -3.25 -11.61
CA TYR A 333 -20.05 -3.49 -10.15
C TYR A 333 -20.90 -2.49 -9.36
N GLY A 334 -21.35 -1.41 -9.99
CA GLY A 334 -22.16 -0.38 -9.33
C GLY A 334 -21.34 0.52 -8.39
N HIS A 335 -20.04 0.68 -8.66
CA HIS A 335 -19.17 1.60 -7.92
C HIS A 335 -18.87 2.88 -8.76
N PRO A 336 -18.71 4.04 -8.13
CA PRO A 336 -18.88 4.29 -6.71
C PRO A 336 -20.35 4.17 -6.29
N ALA A 337 -20.58 3.57 -5.12
CA ALA A 337 -21.93 3.32 -4.63
C ALA A 337 -22.61 4.64 -4.19
N PRO A 338 -23.92 4.84 -4.42
CA PRO A 338 -24.62 6.05 -3.99
C PRO A 338 -24.43 6.37 -2.50
N GLU A 339 -24.45 5.36 -1.63
CA GLU A 339 -24.27 5.53 -0.19
C GLU A 339 -22.86 6.05 0.18
N THR A 340 -21.85 5.65 -0.61
CA THR A 340 -20.48 6.16 -0.46
C THR A 340 -20.41 7.64 -0.85
N LEU A 341 -21.05 8.01 -1.97
CA LEU A 341 -21.09 9.40 -2.42
C LEU A 341 -21.83 10.29 -1.41
N ASP A 342 -22.93 9.80 -0.83
CA ASP A 342 -23.65 10.52 0.22
C ASP A 342 -22.77 10.71 1.47
N CYS A 343 -22.03 9.68 1.90
CA CYS A 343 -21.07 9.80 3.00
C CYS A 343 -19.98 10.85 2.72
N ILE A 344 -19.47 10.91 1.49
CA ILE A 344 -18.45 11.89 1.06
C ILE A 344 -19.03 13.31 1.14
N ARG A 345 -20.24 13.52 0.62
CA ARG A 345 -20.93 14.83 0.63
C ARG A 345 -21.24 15.31 2.06
N ASP A 346 -21.76 14.43 2.90
CA ASP A 346 -22.08 14.73 4.30
C ASP A 346 -20.83 15.10 5.13
N ALA A 347 -19.69 14.51 4.77
CA ALA A 347 -18.38 14.84 5.35
C ALA A 347 -17.71 16.07 4.69
N GLN A 348 -18.42 16.79 3.82
CA GLN A 348 -17.93 17.99 3.12
C GLN A 348 -16.63 17.76 2.33
N MET A 349 -16.43 16.53 1.84
CA MET A 349 -15.30 16.17 1.01
C MET A 349 -15.53 16.62 -0.44
N LEU A 350 -14.45 16.73 -1.20
CA LEU A 350 -14.50 17.03 -2.62
C LEU A 350 -14.39 15.74 -3.44
N GLU A 351 -15.45 15.39 -4.19
CA GLU A 351 -15.46 14.25 -5.11
C GLU A 351 -14.46 14.48 -6.27
N ARG A 352 -13.46 13.60 -6.41
CA ARG A 352 -12.49 13.60 -7.51
C ARG A 352 -12.61 12.30 -8.29
N HIS A 353 -13.38 12.31 -9.36
CA HIS A 353 -13.57 11.14 -10.20
C HIS A 353 -12.34 10.95 -11.11
N VAL A 354 -11.80 9.74 -11.11
CA VAL A 354 -10.71 9.33 -12.00
C VAL A 354 -11.17 8.10 -12.77
N THR A 355 -11.46 8.28 -14.06
CA THR A 355 -12.01 7.23 -14.93
C THR A 355 -11.11 6.98 -16.13
N GLN A 356 -11.54 6.13 -17.07
CA GLN A 356 -10.79 5.90 -18.32
C GLN A 356 -11.13 6.90 -19.45
N GLY A 357 -12.04 7.84 -19.19
CA GLY A 357 -12.43 8.90 -20.13
C GLY A 357 -11.51 10.13 -20.07
N ASP A 358 -12.07 11.32 -20.29
CA ASP A 358 -11.31 12.59 -20.26
C ASP A 358 -10.74 12.89 -18.85
N ASP A 359 -11.42 12.44 -17.80
CA ASP A 359 -11.01 12.56 -16.39
C ASP A 359 -10.06 11.44 -15.95
N ARG A 360 -9.03 11.18 -16.75
CA ARG A 360 -8.07 10.07 -16.54
C ARG A 360 -7.02 10.27 -15.46
N ARG A 361 -6.95 11.46 -14.87
CA ARG A 361 -5.97 11.77 -13.83
C ARG A 361 -6.45 12.90 -12.92
N PHE A 362 -6.12 12.75 -11.66
CA PHE A 362 -6.12 13.85 -10.69
C PHE A 362 -4.66 14.18 -10.38
N VAL A 363 -4.29 15.46 -10.45
CA VAL A 363 -2.91 15.91 -10.22
C VAL A 363 -2.92 17.07 -9.23
N GLU A 364 -2.30 16.85 -8.08
CA GLU A 364 -1.98 17.90 -7.13
C GLU A 364 -0.49 18.24 -7.26
N ARG A 365 -0.18 19.54 -7.31
CA ARG A 365 1.21 20.02 -7.37
C ARG A 365 1.46 20.94 -6.20
N TYR A 366 2.39 20.53 -5.35
CA TYR A 366 2.90 21.33 -4.25
C TYR A 366 4.28 21.83 -4.64
N SER A 367 4.51 23.13 -4.45
CA SER A 367 5.82 23.76 -4.67
C SER A 367 6.23 24.48 -3.40
N TRP A 368 7.41 24.16 -2.91
CA TRP A 368 8.03 24.81 -1.76
C TRP A 368 9.10 25.76 -2.29
N SER A 369 9.00 27.03 -1.93
CA SER A 369 10.05 28.02 -2.20
C SER A 369 10.56 28.51 -0.85
N TRP A 370 11.85 28.33 -0.60
CA TRP A 370 12.54 28.83 0.59
C TRP A 370 13.09 30.23 0.34
#